data_AF-G1WER7-F1
#
_entry.id   AF-G1WER7-F1
#
_cell.length_a   1.000
_cell.length_b   1.000
_cell.length_c   1.000
_cell.angle_alpha   90.00
_cell.angle_beta   90.00
_cell.angle_gamma   90.00
#
_symmetry.space_group_name_H-M   'P 1'
#
loop_
_entity.id
_entity.type
_entity.pdbx_description
1 polymer ?
#
loop_
_entity_poly.entity_id
_entity_poly.type
_entity_poly.pdbx_seq_one_letter_code
_entity_poly.pdbx_strand_id
1 'polypeptide(L)'
;MNRSRFAYFLNAIHYCIWLNDIKLGVFLRKFSSAFISLVLTICFTKKFKRRQEERMAKMQKIMNKFYYDKEVGYHIGWANHWFGYFYSGYPVVLSFILSGIVFRYWGMVNKIIILCIIGIPILICYIPAYKAVFSNDIYLKYFKEFEKEDEQWHKKWKRRTWLFCIGGCLMTIVGIACMWVVLLM
;
A
#
# COMPACT_ATOMS: atom_id res chain seq x y z
N MET A 1 -4.99 -14.03 23.41
CA MET A 1 -5.63 -12.93 22.67
C MET A 1 -5.77 -13.33 21.20
N ASN A 2 -7.00 -13.39 20.69
CA ASN A 2 -7.55 -13.45 19.31
C ASN A 2 -6.63 -13.23 18.06
N ARG A 3 -5.36 -13.66 18.10
CA ARG A 3 -4.30 -13.38 17.12
C ARG A 3 -4.60 -13.97 15.74
N SER A 4 -5.36 -15.06 15.66
CA SER A 4 -5.65 -15.72 14.37
C SER A 4 -6.56 -14.89 13.48
N ARG A 5 -7.69 -14.36 13.98
CA ARG A 5 -8.66 -13.63 13.13
C ARG A 5 -8.14 -12.26 12.69
N PHE A 6 -7.49 -11.52 13.59
CA PHE A 6 -6.90 -10.22 13.28
C PHE A 6 -5.73 -10.35 12.30
N ALA A 7 -4.79 -11.28 12.56
CA ALA A 7 -3.68 -11.51 11.65
C ALA A 7 -4.17 -12.04 10.29
N TYR A 8 -5.10 -12.99 10.28
CA TYR A 8 -5.71 -13.47 9.03
C TYR A 8 -6.32 -12.31 8.23
N PHE A 9 -7.10 -11.44 8.86
CA PHE A 9 -7.73 -10.30 8.21
C PHE A 9 -6.70 -9.34 7.59
N LEU A 10 -5.69 -8.93 8.35
CA LEU A 10 -4.67 -8.01 7.86
C LEU A 10 -3.80 -8.63 6.77
N ASN A 11 -3.43 -9.91 6.91
CA ASN A 11 -2.66 -10.61 5.88
C ASN A 11 -3.48 -10.81 4.60
N ALA A 12 -4.80 -11.06 4.70
CA ALA A 12 -5.66 -11.17 3.53
C ALA A 12 -5.80 -9.83 2.78
N ILE A 13 -5.87 -8.71 3.52
CA ILE A 13 -5.80 -7.36 2.93
C ILE A 13 -4.45 -7.16 2.25
N HIS A 14 -3.35 -7.42 2.94
CA HIS A 14 -2.00 -7.25 2.42
C HIS A 14 -1.79 -8.06 1.13
N TYR A 15 -2.21 -9.32 1.12
CA TYR A 15 -2.19 -10.20 -0.04
C TYR A 15 -3.00 -9.64 -1.22
N CYS A 16 -4.20 -9.12 -0.96
CA CYS A 16 -5.04 -8.54 -2.00
C CYS A 16 -4.45 -7.23 -2.56
N ILE A 17 -3.80 -6.41 -1.72
CA ILE A 17 -3.05 -5.23 -2.18
C ILE A 17 -1.93 -5.66 -3.12
N TRP A 18 -1.12 -6.64 -2.70
CA TRP A 18 -0.03 -7.19 -3.51
C TRP A 18 -0.51 -7.77 -4.84
N LEU A 19 -1.57 -8.58 -4.84
CA LEU A 19 -2.18 -9.11 -6.07
C LEU A 19 -2.70 -8.01 -7.00
N ASN A 20 -3.32 -6.97 -6.44
CA ASN A 20 -3.84 -5.87 -7.23
C ASN A 20 -2.70 -5.05 -7.84
N ASP A 21 -1.61 -4.84 -7.09
CA ASP A 21 -0.42 -4.15 -7.56
C ASP A 21 0.28 -4.91 -8.70
N ILE A 22 0.41 -6.23 -8.57
CA ILE A 22 0.89 -7.10 -9.66
C ILE A 22 0.01 -6.94 -10.91
N LYS A 23 -1.32 -6.99 -10.76
CA LYS A 23 -2.25 -6.86 -11.90
C LYS A 23 -2.13 -5.49 -12.56
N LEU A 24 -2.04 -4.42 -11.78
CA LEU A 24 -1.80 -3.07 -12.28
C LEU A 24 -0.45 -2.97 -12.98
N GLY A 25 0.62 -3.55 -12.42
CA GLY A 25 1.94 -3.60 -13.03
C GLY A 25 1.96 -4.30 -14.38
N VAL A 26 1.28 -5.45 -14.49
CA VAL A 26 1.11 -6.17 -15.77
C VAL A 26 0.33 -5.32 -16.77
N PHE A 27 -0.76 -4.68 -16.34
CA PHE A 27 -1.55 -3.80 -17.20
C PHE A 27 -0.74 -2.61 -17.71
N LEU A 28 -0.06 -1.88 -16.81
CA LEU A 28 0.79 -0.74 -17.14
C LEU A 28 1.95 -1.14 -18.05
N ARG A 29 2.53 -2.33 -17.87
CA ARG A 29 3.57 -2.86 -18.76
C ARG A 29 3.05 -3.13 -20.17
N LYS A 30 1.86 -3.70 -20.29
CA LYS A 30 1.22 -3.91 -21.61
C LYS A 30 0.97 -2.57 -22.29
N PHE A 31 0.38 -1.63 -21.56
CA PHE A 31 0.13 -0.28 -22.06
C PHE A 31 1.42 0.43 -22.48
N SER A 32 2.45 0.43 -21.64
CA SER A 32 3.73 1.06 -21.94
C SER A 32 4.43 0.39 -23.13
N SER A 33 4.37 -0.94 -23.26
CA SER A 33 4.93 -1.64 -24.41
C SER A 33 4.23 -1.27 -25.72
N ALA A 34 2.90 -1.13 -25.70
CA ALA A 34 2.12 -0.71 -26.85
C ALA A 34 2.43 0.75 -27.24
N PHE A 35 2.50 1.63 -26.25
CA PHE A 35 2.86 3.03 -26.43
C PHE A 35 4.28 3.20 -26.98
N ILE A 36 5.27 2.50 -26.41
CA ILE A 36 6.66 2.52 -26.89
C ILE A 36 6.73 1.99 -28.33
N SER A 37 6.02 0.90 -28.65
CA SER A 37 5.97 0.37 -30.02
C SER A 37 5.39 1.37 -31.01
N LEU A 38 4.33 2.10 -30.62
CA LEU A 38 3.73 3.17 -31.42
C LEU A 38 4.75 4.28 -31.68
N VAL A 39 5.37 4.82 -30.63
CA VAL A 39 6.38 5.88 -30.72
C VAL A 39 7.57 5.44 -31.58
N LEU A 40 8.08 4.23 -31.37
CA LEU A 40 9.18 3.68 -32.17
C LEU A 40 8.82 3.51 -33.64
N THR A 41 7.57 3.20 -33.94
CA THR A 41 7.11 3.02 -35.33
C THR A 41 6.93 4.37 -36.04
N ILE A 42 6.48 5.41 -35.32
CA ILE A 42 6.27 6.74 -35.88
C ILE A 42 7.59 7.51 -36.01
N CYS A 43 8.44 7.47 -34.97
CA CYS A 43 9.59 8.38 -34.86
C CYS A 43 10.93 7.75 -35.28
N PHE A 44 11.05 6.43 -35.43
CA PHE A 44 12.35 5.76 -35.61
C PHE A 44 12.39 4.74 -36.76
N THR A 45 13.61 4.40 -37.18
CA THR A 45 13.85 3.41 -38.24
C THR A 45 13.60 1.98 -37.77
N LYS A 46 13.22 1.09 -38.69
CA LYS A 46 13.02 -0.35 -38.43
C LYS A 46 14.23 -1.02 -37.75
N LYS A 47 15.46 -0.60 -38.12
CA LYS A 47 16.71 -1.10 -37.53
C LYS A 47 16.83 -0.73 -36.04
N PHE A 48 16.44 0.49 -35.67
CA PHE A 48 16.45 0.93 -34.28
C PHE A 48 15.38 0.20 -33.45
N LYS A 49 14.16 0.07 -34.00
CA LYS A 49 13.06 -0.69 -33.37
C LYS A 49 13.49 -2.12 -33.02
N ARG A 50 14.04 -2.86 -33.99
CA ARG A 50 14.50 -4.24 -33.77
C ARG A 50 15.57 -4.34 -32.67
N ARG A 51 16.53 -3.42 -32.67
CA ARG A 51 17.59 -3.36 -31.63
C ARG A 51 17.01 -3.12 -30.23
N GLN A 52 15.97 -2.30 -30.11
CA GLN A 52 15.31 -2.07 -28.82
C GLN A 52 14.51 -3.28 -28.35
N GLU A 53 13.76 -3.93 -29.25
CA GLU A 53 13.02 -5.16 -28.92
C GLU A 53 13.96 -6.28 -28.43
N GLU A 54 15.11 -6.47 -29.09
CA GLU A 54 16.14 -7.43 -28.67
C GLU A 54 16.71 -7.11 -27.27
N ARG A 55 16.91 -5.83 -26.94
CA ARG A 55 17.37 -5.40 -25.60
C ARG A 55 16.31 -5.68 -24.54
N MET A 56 15.06 -5.33 -24.82
CA MET A 56 13.94 -5.56 -23.90
C MET A 56 13.73 -7.05 -23.61
N ALA A 57 13.85 -7.91 -24.63
CA ALA A 57 13.76 -9.36 -24.47
C ALA A 57 14.86 -9.92 -23.55
N LYS A 58 16.10 -9.42 -23.67
CA LYS A 58 17.21 -9.79 -22.76
C LYS A 58 16.97 -9.30 -21.33
N MET A 59 16.45 -8.08 -21.17
CA MET A 59 16.19 -7.47 -19.87
C MET A 59 14.98 -8.07 -19.15
N GLN A 60 14.07 -8.72 -19.88
CA GLN A 60 12.82 -9.25 -19.35
C GLN A 60 13.02 -10.24 -18.20
N LYS A 61 14.04 -11.11 -18.27
CA LYS A 61 14.34 -12.09 -17.20
C LYS A 61 14.76 -11.38 -15.91
N ILE A 62 15.59 -10.36 -16.00
CA ILE A 62 16.06 -9.55 -14.86
C ILE A 62 14.89 -8.77 -14.26
N MET A 63 14.08 -8.14 -15.11
CA MET A 63 12.88 -7.41 -14.69
C MET A 63 11.89 -8.34 -13.99
N ASN A 64 11.62 -9.54 -14.50
CA ASN A 64 10.66 -10.44 -13.88
C ASN A 64 11.06 -10.79 -12.44
N LYS A 65 12.34 -11.07 -12.20
CA LYS A 65 12.84 -11.31 -10.83
C LYS A 65 12.68 -10.06 -9.96
N PHE A 66 13.08 -8.89 -10.46
CA PHE A 66 12.97 -7.63 -9.72
C PHE A 66 11.53 -7.28 -9.34
N TYR A 67 10.56 -7.49 -10.24
CA TYR A 67 9.17 -7.08 -10.01
C TYR A 67 8.38 -8.05 -9.14
N TYR A 68 8.51 -9.36 -9.36
CA TYR A 68 7.57 -10.36 -8.85
C TYR A 68 8.09 -11.23 -7.70
N ASP A 69 9.34 -11.02 -7.27
CA ASP A 69 9.85 -11.66 -6.06
C ASP A 69 8.96 -11.31 -4.85
N LYS A 70 8.56 -12.32 -4.08
CA LYS A 70 7.57 -12.15 -2.99
C LYS A 70 8.18 -11.66 -1.69
N GLU A 71 9.51 -11.67 -1.58
CA GLU A 71 10.23 -11.29 -0.36
C GLU A 71 10.90 -9.93 -0.54
N VAL A 72 11.54 -9.71 -1.70
CA VAL A 72 12.33 -8.50 -1.98
C VAL A 72 11.93 -7.78 -3.27
N GLY A 73 10.87 -8.23 -3.94
CA GLY A 73 10.43 -7.65 -5.21
C GLY A 73 9.78 -6.27 -5.07
N TYR A 74 9.74 -5.55 -6.17
CA TYR A 74 9.11 -4.23 -6.24
C TYR A 74 7.63 -4.27 -5.78
N HIS A 75 6.86 -5.24 -6.26
CA HIS A 75 5.42 -5.30 -5.96
C HIS A 75 5.14 -5.61 -4.49
N ILE A 76 5.97 -6.40 -3.81
CA ILE A 76 5.81 -6.63 -2.37
C ILE A 76 6.22 -5.40 -1.56
N GLY A 77 7.32 -4.72 -1.93
CA GLY A 77 7.72 -3.47 -1.29
C GLY A 77 6.63 -2.39 -1.41
N TRP A 78 6.01 -2.29 -2.59
CA TRP A 78 4.91 -1.36 -2.82
C TRP A 78 3.66 -1.74 -2.01
N ALA A 79 3.33 -3.04 -1.94
CA ALA A 79 2.23 -3.53 -1.13
C ALA A 79 2.43 -3.24 0.37
N ASN A 80 3.65 -3.42 0.89
CA ASN A 80 4.02 -3.10 2.27
C ASN A 80 3.77 -1.60 2.55
N HIS A 81 4.23 -0.72 1.65
CA HIS A 81 4.07 0.72 1.78
C HIS A 81 2.58 1.12 1.81
N TRP A 82 1.79 0.65 0.83
CA TRP A 82 0.37 0.98 0.74
C TRP A 82 -0.44 0.39 1.89
N PHE A 83 -0.14 -0.83 2.31
CA PHE A 83 -0.75 -1.42 3.50
C PHE A 83 -0.52 -0.52 4.72
N GLY A 84 0.73 -0.10 4.95
CA GLY A 84 1.08 0.81 6.03
C GLY A 84 0.35 2.14 5.95
N TYR A 85 0.28 2.74 4.76
CA TYR A 85 -0.43 3.99 4.51
C TYR A 85 -1.92 3.89 4.83
N PHE A 86 -2.63 2.92 4.24
CA PHE A 86 -4.07 2.75 4.46
C PHE A 86 -4.40 2.37 5.91
N TYR A 87 -3.60 1.51 6.54
CA TYR A 87 -3.79 1.18 7.95
C TYR A 87 -3.55 2.39 8.87
N SER A 88 -2.57 3.24 8.55
CA SER A 88 -2.26 4.43 9.37
C SER A 88 -3.35 5.50 9.32
N GLY A 89 -4.19 5.51 8.28
CA GLY A 89 -5.33 6.44 8.20
C GLY A 89 -6.33 6.31 9.36
N TYR A 90 -6.45 5.12 9.95
CA TYR A 90 -7.34 4.88 11.09
C TYR A 90 -6.85 5.56 12.39
N PRO A 91 -5.62 5.32 12.89
CA PRO A 91 -5.10 6.00 14.08
C PRO A 91 -4.79 7.49 13.88
N VAL A 92 -4.60 7.94 12.64
CA VAL A 92 -4.40 9.38 12.31
C VAL A 92 -5.54 10.26 12.83
N VAL A 93 -6.77 9.74 12.94
CA VAL A 93 -7.91 10.47 13.53
C VAL A 93 -7.61 10.91 14.96
N LEU A 94 -7.08 9.99 15.78
CA LEU A 94 -6.70 10.27 17.16
C LEU A 94 -5.59 11.32 17.21
N SER A 95 -4.58 11.17 16.35
CA SER A 95 -3.48 12.14 16.20
C SER A 95 -3.96 13.56 15.88
N PHE A 96 -4.96 13.68 15.00
CA PHE A 96 -5.52 14.98 14.61
C PHE A 96 -6.40 15.59 15.70
N ILE A 97 -7.20 14.80 16.41
CA ILE A 97 -7.96 15.27 17.57
C ILE A 97 -7.00 15.82 18.64
N LEU A 98 -5.95 15.07 18.98
CA LEU A 98 -4.95 15.51 19.96
C LEU A 98 -4.24 16.79 19.51
N SER A 99 -3.91 16.88 18.22
CA SER A 99 -3.30 18.09 17.63
C SER A 99 -4.23 19.29 17.73
N GLY A 100 -5.53 19.13 17.47
CA GLY A 100 -6.54 20.18 17.62
C GLY A 100 -6.64 20.70 19.06
N ILE A 101 -6.64 19.79 20.05
CA ILE A 101 -6.64 20.17 21.47
C ILE A 101 -5.40 21.00 21.80
N VAL A 102 -4.22 20.52 21.39
CA VAL A 102 -2.97 21.23 21.69
C VAL A 102 -2.94 22.62 21.06
N PHE A 103 -3.35 22.74 19.80
CA PHE A 103 -3.41 24.03 19.11
C PHE A 103 -4.43 24.99 19.73
N ARG A 104 -5.57 24.49 20.22
CA ARG A 104 -6.57 25.33 20.88
C ARG A 104 -6.03 25.98 22.18
N TYR A 105 -5.36 25.19 23.02
CA TYR A 105 -4.94 25.67 24.35
C TYR A 105 -3.56 26.33 24.36
N TRP A 106 -2.63 25.90 23.50
CA TRP A 106 -1.24 26.37 23.49
C TRP A 106 -0.85 27.09 22.20
N GLY A 107 -1.77 27.25 21.25
CA GLY A 107 -1.46 27.85 19.95
C GLY A 107 -0.46 27.01 19.15
N MET A 108 0.34 27.67 18.31
CA MET A 108 1.37 26.99 17.53
C MET A 108 2.56 26.58 18.40
N VAL A 109 2.61 25.29 18.74
CA VAL A 109 3.75 24.67 19.43
C VAL A 109 4.89 24.32 18.46
N ASN A 110 6.06 24.00 19.00
CA ASN A 110 7.24 23.61 18.22
C ASN A 110 6.93 22.44 17.26
N LYS A 111 7.47 22.49 16.04
CA LYS A 111 7.35 21.43 15.02
C LYS A 111 7.68 20.03 15.54
N ILE A 112 8.67 19.90 16.43
CA ILE A 112 9.04 18.61 17.04
C ILE A 112 7.87 18.07 17.89
N ILE A 113 7.22 18.95 18.67
CA ILE A 113 6.07 18.59 19.51
C ILE A 113 4.90 18.15 18.62
N ILE A 114 4.63 18.88 17.53
CA ILE A 114 3.60 18.51 16.55
C ILE A 114 3.88 17.12 15.95
N LEU A 115 5.13 16.86 15.55
CA LEU A 115 5.54 15.55 15.03
C LEU A 115 5.35 14.44 16.05
N CYS A 116 5.64 14.68 17.33
CA CYS A 116 5.40 13.70 18.40
C CYS A 116 3.91 13.43 18.60
N ILE A 117 3.06 14.47 18.65
CA ILE A 117 1.61 14.33 18.83
C ILE A 117 1.00 13.55 17.67
N ILE A 118 1.47 13.77 16.45
CA ILE A 118 0.98 13.05 15.27
C ILE A 118 1.54 11.63 15.23
N GLY A 119 2.85 11.48 15.41
CA GLY A 119 3.59 10.24 15.19
C GLY A 119 3.37 9.19 16.27
N ILE A 120 3.32 9.57 17.55
CA ILE A 120 3.23 8.61 18.66
C ILE A 120 1.95 7.75 18.60
N PRO A 121 0.74 8.31 18.42
CA PRO A 121 -0.47 7.51 18.33
C PRO A 121 -0.44 6.55 17.14
N ILE A 122 0.02 7.02 15.98
CA ILE A 122 0.16 6.18 14.77
C ILE A 122 1.11 5.01 15.06
N LEU A 123 2.29 5.28 15.63
CA LEU A 123 3.28 4.26 15.97
C LEU A 123 2.71 3.21 16.92
N ILE A 124 2.10 3.65 18.04
CA ILE A 124 1.52 2.74 19.04
C ILE A 124 0.46 1.84 18.41
N CYS A 125 -0.45 2.42 17.62
CA CYS A 125 -1.51 1.67 16.95
C CYS A 125 -1.00 0.78 15.80
N TYR A 126 0.18 1.07 15.24
CA TYR A 126 0.80 0.29 14.17
C TYR A 126 1.54 -0.95 14.69
N ILE A 127 2.07 -0.93 15.92
CA ILE A 127 2.75 -2.09 16.55
C ILE A 127 1.97 -3.42 16.39
N PRO A 128 0.67 -3.52 16.73
CA PRO A 128 -0.06 -4.77 16.59
C PRO A 128 -0.20 -5.21 15.12
N ALA A 129 -0.40 -4.29 14.18
CA ALA A 129 -0.47 -4.62 12.75
C ALA A 129 0.88 -5.09 12.22
N TYR A 130 1.96 -4.42 12.61
CA TYR A 130 3.32 -4.82 12.27
C TYR A 130 3.62 -6.24 12.77
N LYS A 131 3.31 -6.53 14.04
CA LYS A 131 3.46 -7.87 14.60
C LYS A 131 2.62 -8.93 13.89
N ALA A 132 1.46 -8.56 13.36
CA ALA A 132 0.54 -9.48 12.70
C ALA A 132 0.90 -9.79 11.24
N VAL A 133 1.55 -8.86 10.53
CA VAL A 133 1.82 -8.97 9.09
C VAL A 133 3.31 -9.13 8.79
N PHE A 134 4.18 -8.33 9.41
CA PHE A 134 5.59 -8.20 9.01
C PHE A 134 6.57 -8.92 9.92
N SER A 135 6.18 -9.28 11.16
CA SER A 135 7.08 -9.98 12.07
C SER A 135 7.42 -11.37 11.54
N ASN A 136 8.72 -11.66 11.41
CA ASN A 136 9.25 -12.95 10.96
C ASN A 136 8.66 -13.42 9.62
N ASP A 137 8.37 -12.47 8.72
CA ASP A 137 7.81 -12.73 7.39
C ASP A 137 6.55 -13.62 7.39
N ILE A 138 5.74 -13.51 8.46
CA ILE A 138 4.55 -14.35 8.65
C ILE A 138 3.54 -14.21 7.49
N TYR A 139 3.52 -13.06 6.80
CA TYR A 139 2.68 -12.86 5.62
C TYR A 139 2.97 -13.86 4.50
N LEU A 140 4.23 -14.31 4.32
CA LEU A 140 4.57 -15.30 3.30
C LEU A 140 3.86 -16.64 3.53
N LYS A 141 3.68 -17.03 4.80
CA LYS A 141 2.92 -18.22 5.15
C LYS A 141 1.46 -18.06 4.75
N TYR A 142 0.84 -16.94 5.10
CA TYR A 142 -0.54 -16.64 4.72
C TYR A 142 -0.72 -16.54 3.21
N PHE A 143 0.24 -15.95 2.48
CA PHE A 143 0.17 -15.85 1.02
C PHE A 143 0.11 -17.25 0.37
N LYS A 144 0.91 -18.21 0.86
CA LYS A 144 0.87 -19.61 0.40
C LYS A 144 -0.46 -20.30 0.70
N GLU A 145 -1.13 -19.93 1.80
CA GLU A 145 -2.45 -20.42 2.14
C GLU A 145 -3.51 -19.81 1.19
N PHE A 146 -3.49 -18.49 1.01
CA PHE A 146 -4.45 -17.76 0.18
C PHE A 146 -4.33 -18.05 -1.32
N GLU A 147 -3.16 -18.45 -1.80
CA GLU A 147 -2.99 -18.89 -3.19
C GLU A 147 -3.76 -20.17 -3.53
N LYS A 148 -4.13 -20.96 -2.52
CA LYS A 148 -4.90 -22.21 -2.68
C LYS A 148 -6.40 -22.00 -2.54
N GLU A 149 -6.83 -20.81 -2.13
CA GLU A 149 -8.24 -20.48 -1.94
C GLU A 149 -8.95 -20.35 -3.29
N ASP A 150 -10.28 -20.43 -3.26
CA ASP A 150 -11.10 -20.41 -4.45
C ASP A 150 -11.36 -18.98 -4.99
N GLU A 151 -11.95 -18.91 -6.18
CA GLU A 151 -12.26 -17.61 -6.80
C GLU A 151 -13.26 -16.79 -5.97
N GLN A 152 -14.18 -17.46 -5.25
CA GLN A 152 -15.16 -16.78 -4.40
C GLN A 152 -14.47 -16.07 -3.23
N TRP A 153 -13.50 -16.73 -2.59
CA TRP A 153 -12.67 -16.15 -1.56
C TRP A 153 -11.92 -14.91 -2.07
N HIS A 154 -11.27 -15.01 -3.24
CA HIS A 154 -10.54 -13.89 -3.83
C HIS A 154 -11.45 -12.70 -4.15
N LYS A 155 -12.64 -12.94 -4.74
CA LYS A 155 -13.62 -11.88 -5.02
C LYS A 155 -14.09 -11.18 -3.74
N LYS A 156 -14.39 -11.96 -2.70
CA LYS A 156 -14.81 -11.46 -1.39
C LYS A 156 -13.74 -10.58 -0.74
N TRP A 157 -12.50 -11.05 -0.69
CA TRP A 157 -11.41 -10.32 -0.04
C TRP A 157 -10.91 -9.13 -0.86
N LYS A 158 -11.01 -9.18 -2.19
CA LYS A 158 -10.82 -7.99 -3.04
C LYS A 158 -11.79 -6.89 -2.64
N ARG A 159 -13.08 -7.19 -2.49
CA ARG A 159 -14.09 -6.18 -2.09
C ARG A 159 -13.82 -5.61 -0.70
N ARG A 160 -13.48 -6.47 0.27
CA ARG A 160 -13.11 -6.03 1.64
C ARG A 160 -11.87 -5.15 1.67
N THR A 161 -10.86 -5.50 0.87
CA THR A 161 -9.62 -4.72 0.74
C THR A 161 -9.90 -3.33 0.17
N TRP A 162 -10.73 -3.23 -0.87
CA TRP A 162 -11.16 -1.93 -1.39
C TRP A 162 -11.86 -1.07 -0.34
N LEU A 163 -12.79 -1.66 0.42
CA LEU A 163 -13.45 -0.97 1.53
C LEU A 163 -12.45 -0.53 2.61
N PHE A 164 -11.47 -1.37 2.93
CA PHE A 164 -10.42 -1.04 3.90
C PHE A 164 -9.55 0.13 3.43
N CYS A 165 -9.12 0.14 2.16
CA CYS A 165 -8.28 1.20 1.60
C CYS A 165 -9.05 2.53 1.51
N ILE A 166 -10.29 2.49 1.00
CA ILE A 166 -11.17 3.68 0.94
C ILE A 166 -11.44 4.18 2.36
N GLY A 167 -11.74 3.27 3.30
CA GLY A 167 -11.92 3.59 4.71
C GLY A 167 -10.71 4.31 5.29
N GLY A 168 -9.49 3.82 5.05
CA GLY A 168 -8.25 4.47 5.50
C GLY A 168 -8.12 5.91 4.99
N CYS A 169 -8.39 6.14 3.70
CA CYS A 169 -8.39 7.50 3.13
C CYS A 169 -9.47 8.40 3.75
N LEU A 170 -10.69 7.88 3.91
CA LEU A 170 -11.80 8.62 4.51
C LEU A 170 -11.51 8.98 5.97
N MET A 171 -10.93 8.07 6.76
CA MET A 171 -10.58 8.35 8.15
C MET A 171 -9.53 9.46 8.27
N THR A 172 -8.58 9.57 7.33
CA THR A 172 -7.66 10.72 7.29
C THR A 172 -8.42 12.05 7.12
N ILE A 173 -9.38 12.11 6.19
CA ILE A 173 -10.21 13.31 5.96
C ILE A 173 -11.06 13.63 7.20
N VAL A 174 -11.70 12.62 7.79
CA VAL A 174 -12.47 12.74 9.03
C VAL A 174 -11.60 13.28 10.15
N GLY A 175 -10.38 12.77 10.31
CA GLY A 175 -9.45 13.26 11.32
C GLY A 175 -9.11 14.74 11.15
N ILE A 176 -8.85 15.19 9.90
CA ILE A 176 -8.66 16.62 9.61
C ILE A 176 -9.90 17.42 10.03
N ALA A 177 -11.10 16.97 9.63
CA ALA A 177 -12.35 17.63 10.01
C ALA A 177 -12.53 17.70 11.54
N CYS A 178 -12.23 16.62 12.27
CA CYS A 178 -12.27 16.59 13.73
C CYS A 178 -11.29 17.61 14.35
N MET A 179 -10.09 17.76 13.81
CA MET A 179 -9.13 18.78 14.26
C MET A 179 -9.74 20.19 14.12
N TRP A 180 -10.34 20.50 12.97
CA TRP A 180 -10.99 21.79 12.74
C TRP A 180 -12.16 22.04 13.68
N VAL A 181 -13.01 21.03 13.92
CA VAL A 181 -14.11 21.15 14.88
C VAL A 181 -13.58 21.46 16.28
N VAL A 182 -12.55 20.75 16.74
CA VAL A 182 -11.95 20.99 18.06
C VAL A 182 -11.37 22.40 18.17
N LEU A 183 -10.79 22.93 17.09
CA LEU A 183 -10.24 24.29 17.03
C LEU A 183 -11.31 25.39 17.06
N LEU A 184 -12.50 25.12 16.52
CA LEU A 184 -13.61 26.07 16.45
C LEU A 184 -14.52 26.06 17.67
N MET A 185 -14.51 24.97 18.45
CA MET A 185 -15.16 24.89 19.76
C MET A 185 -14.44 25.76 20.77
#